data_AF-A0A949CY42-F1
#
_entry.id   AF-A0A949CY42-F1
#
_cell.length_a   1.000
_cell.length_b   1.000
_cell.length_c   1.000
_cell.angle_alpha   90.00
_cell.angle_beta   90.00
_cell.angle_gamma   90.00
#
_symmetry.space_group_name_H-M   'P 1'
#
loop_
_entity.id
_entity.type
_entity.pdbx_description
1 polymer ?
#
loop_
_entity_poly.entity_id
_entity_poly.type
_entity_poly.pdbx_seq_one_letter_code
_entity_poly.pdbx_strand_id
1 'polypeptide(L)'
;PLLTTINLGQRQAGANGYSDGSNYSVGTSFASPLVAATVGLMLSVDPTLTPSKIREILQATVRPFPASRPLAAGEDPVLACRAPDDRDQLECFCTTTTCGAGMLDAGAAVARTLALRPAPTPDPGTGTGGGGGSSGGGASGLGWLLGLLLATGALHALNRRSRGRAGTRLG
;
A
#
# COMPACT_ATOMS: atom_id res chain seq x y z
N PRO A 1 -15.32 -6.48 5.87
CA PRO A 1 -15.48 -5.71 4.61
C PRO A 1 -14.32 -4.72 4.48
N LEU A 2 -13.92 -4.35 3.26
CA LEU A 2 -12.94 -3.28 3.05
C LEU A 2 -13.57 -1.95 3.48
N LEU A 3 -12.89 -1.13 4.29
CA LEU A 3 -13.31 0.25 4.55
C LEU A 3 -12.87 1.13 3.36
N THR A 4 -13.84 1.66 2.62
CA THR A 4 -13.63 2.59 1.50
C THR A 4 -14.76 3.62 1.49
N THR A 5 -14.59 4.73 0.77
CA THR A 5 -15.67 5.71 0.58
C THR A 5 -16.77 5.14 -0.31
N ILE A 6 -18.03 5.44 0.03
CA ILE A 6 -19.21 5.05 -0.75
C ILE A 6 -20.16 6.23 -0.95
N ASN A 7 -20.95 6.17 -2.02
CA ASN A 7 -22.09 7.06 -2.22
C ASN A 7 -23.35 6.34 -1.74
N LEU A 8 -24.08 6.91 -0.79
CA LEU A 8 -25.25 6.28 -0.16
C LEU A 8 -26.53 6.37 -1.01
N GLY A 9 -26.45 6.99 -2.19
CA GLY A 9 -27.57 7.15 -3.10
C GLY A 9 -27.91 5.85 -3.84
N GLN A 10 -29.20 5.50 -3.86
CA GLN A 10 -29.68 4.24 -4.48
C GLN A 10 -29.89 4.35 -6.00
N ARG A 11 -30.20 5.54 -6.51
CA ARG A 11 -30.49 5.81 -7.94
C ARG A 11 -30.05 7.20 -8.43
N GLN A 12 -29.57 8.04 -7.53
CA GLN A 12 -29.02 9.39 -7.77
C GLN A 12 -27.88 9.61 -6.76
N ALA A 13 -27.03 10.61 -6.95
CA ALA A 13 -25.98 10.92 -5.98
C ALA A 13 -26.59 11.28 -4.61
N GLY A 14 -26.26 10.50 -3.60
CA GLY A 14 -26.62 10.73 -2.20
C GLY A 14 -25.45 11.24 -1.37
N ALA A 15 -25.58 11.16 -0.04
CA ALA A 15 -24.54 11.55 0.89
C ALA A 15 -23.27 10.67 0.76
N ASN A 16 -22.12 11.23 1.11
CA ASN A 16 -20.89 10.46 1.25
C ASN A 16 -20.94 9.61 2.52
N GLY A 17 -20.37 8.41 2.45
CA GLY A 17 -20.21 7.51 3.58
C GLY A 17 -18.95 6.66 3.46
N TYR A 18 -18.81 5.71 4.38
CA TYR A 18 -17.79 4.68 4.32
C TYR A 18 -18.46 3.31 4.34
N SER A 19 -17.87 2.34 3.66
CA SER A 19 -18.31 0.95 3.73
C SER A 19 -17.97 0.33 5.08
N ASP A 20 -18.89 -0.45 5.61
CA ASP A 20 -18.79 -1.12 6.92
C ASP A 20 -19.37 -2.54 6.86
N GLY A 21 -19.63 -3.14 8.04
CA GLY A 21 -20.23 -4.47 8.19
C GLY A 21 -21.59 -4.65 7.52
N SER A 22 -22.37 -3.57 7.40
CA SER A 22 -23.76 -3.56 6.92
C SER A 22 -23.90 -2.89 5.54
N ASN A 23 -23.00 -1.96 5.21
CA ASN A 23 -22.89 -1.25 3.93
C ASN A 23 -21.60 -1.67 3.22
N TYR A 24 -21.52 -2.94 2.84
CA TYR A 24 -20.27 -3.53 2.38
C TYR A 24 -19.96 -3.19 0.92
N SER A 25 -18.69 -2.88 0.63
CA SER A 25 -18.15 -2.86 -0.73
C SER A 25 -17.49 -4.20 -1.02
N VAL A 26 -18.00 -4.91 -2.04
CA VAL A 26 -17.49 -6.22 -2.49
C VAL A 26 -17.24 -6.20 -3.98
N GLY A 27 -16.22 -6.91 -4.42
CA GLY A 27 -15.89 -7.06 -5.83
C GLY A 27 -14.42 -7.34 -6.06
N THR A 28 -14.11 -8.06 -7.13
CA THR A 28 -12.73 -8.36 -7.56
C THR A 28 -11.93 -7.08 -7.85
N SER A 29 -12.60 -5.99 -8.22
CA SER A 29 -12.00 -4.67 -8.43
C SER A 29 -11.21 -4.14 -7.23
N PHE A 30 -11.54 -4.56 -6.00
CA PHE A 30 -10.78 -4.19 -4.80
C PHE A 30 -9.56 -5.08 -4.56
N ALA A 31 -9.54 -6.32 -5.07
CA ALA A 31 -8.39 -7.22 -4.95
C ALA A 31 -7.25 -6.81 -5.90
N SER A 32 -7.57 -6.35 -7.12
CA SER A 32 -6.59 -5.91 -8.12
C SER A 32 -5.60 -4.85 -7.61
N PRO A 33 -6.02 -3.71 -7.01
CA PRO A 33 -5.08 -2.71 -6.49
C PRO A 33 -4.26 -3.20 -5.30
N LEU A 34 -4.75 -4.15 -4.50
CA LEU A 34 -3.98 -4.74 -3.39
C LEU A 34 -2.82 -5.59 -3.90
N VAL A 35 -3.07 -6.41 -4.94
CA VAL A 35 -2.00 -7.16 -5.63
C VAL A 35 -1.02 -6.19 -6.29
N ALA A 36 -1.51 -5.16 -6.99
CA ALA A 36 -0.66 -4.16 -7.64
C ALA A 36 0.24 -3.42 -6.64
N ALA A 37 -0.29 -3.02 -5.48
CA ALA A 37 0.48 -2.38 -4.41
C ALA A 37 1.57 -3.32 -3.87
N THR A 38 1.25 -4.60 -3.68
CA THR A 38 2.23 -5.62 -3.24
C THR A 38 3.36 -5.78 -4.26
N VAL A 39 3.02 -5.83 -5.55
CA VAL A 39 4.02 -5.90 -6.64
C VAL A 39 4.88 -4.64 -6.66
N GLY A 40 4.31 -3.45 -6.41
CA GLY A 40 5.06 -2.21 -6.25
C GLY A 40 6.11 -2.30 -5.13
N LEU A 41 5.76 -2.89 -3.99
CA LEU A 41 6.72 -3.13 -2.89
C LEU A 41 7.81 -4.14 -3.29
N MET A 42 7.45 -5.21 -4.00
CA MET A 42 8.43 -6.17 -4.53
C MET A 42 9.42 -5.49 -5.48
N LEU A 43 8.94 -4.64 -6.39
CA LEU A 43 9.77 -3.89 -7.33
C LEU A 43 10.63 -2.82 -6.64
N SER A 44 10.16 -2.25 -5.52
CA SER A 44 10.98 -1.37 -4.70
C SER A 44 12.17 -2.10 -4.05
N VAL A 45 12.04 -3.40 -3.79
CA VAL A 45 13.14 -4.23 -3.29
C VAL A 45 14.09 -4.62 -4.40
N ASP A 46 13.55 -5.11 -5.51
CA ASP A 46 14.30 -5.55 -6.69
C ASP A 46 13.59 -5.05 -7.96
N PRO A 47 14.08 -3.96 -8.58
CA PRO A 47 13.49 -3.39 -9.78
C PRO A 47 13.74 -4.24 -11.04
N THR A 48 14.55 -5.30 -10.95
CA THR A 48 14.88 -6.17 -12.10
C THR A 48 13.92 -7.35 -12.23
N LEU A 49 12.97 -7.51 -11.31
CA LEU A 49 11.99 -8.59 -11.33
C LEU A 49 11.16 -8.59 -12.63
N THR A 50 11.08 -9.76 -13.26
CA THR A 50 10.21 -9.98 -14.42
C THR A 50 8.78 -10.33 -14.00
N PRO A 51 7.77 -10.11 -14.86
CA PRO A 51 6.39 -10.50 -14.57
C PRO A 51 6.22 -11.99 -14.22
N SER A 52 6.98 -12.88 -14.89
CA SER A 52 6.97 -14.31 -14.59
C SER A 52 7.51 -14.60 -13.19
N LYS A 53 8.60 -13.93 -12.79
CA LYS A 53 9.17 -14.11 -11.45
C LYS A 53 8.27 -13.53 -10.36
N ILE A 54 7.64 -12.39 -10.61
CA ILE A 54 6.63 -11.80 -9.73
C ILE A 54 5.49 -12.81 -9.49
N ARG A 55 4.95 -13.39 -10.57
CA ARG A 55 3.89 -14.40 -10.46
C ARG A 55 4.34 -15.62 -9.64
N GLU A 56 5.54 -16.13 -9.90
CA GLU A 56 6.11 -17.27 -9.18
C GLU A 56 6.22 -16.97 -7.67
N ILE A 57 6.78 -15.81 -7.30
CA ILE A 57 6.93 -15.40 -5.90
C ILE A 57 5.56 -15.26 -5.24
N LEU A 58 4.61 -14.57 -5.89
CA LEU A 58 3.27 -14.40 -5.35
C LEU A 58 2.58 -15.75 -5.11
N GLN A 59 2.64 -16.68 -6.07
CA GLN A 59 2.03 -18.00 -5.93
C GLN A 59 2.72 -18.87 -4.88
N ALA A 60 4.04 -18.74 -4.71
CA ALA A 60 4.81 -19.50 -3.72
C ALA A 60 4.63 -18.98 -2.28
N THR A 61 4.09 -17.77 -2.10
CA THR A 61 3.98 -17.10 -0.81
C THR A 61 2.54 -16.90 -0.34
N VAL A 62 1.55 -17.42 -1.08
CA VAL A 62 0.15 -17.37 -0.66
C VAL A 62 -0.08 -18.11 0.65
N ARG A 63 -1.08 -17.64 1.40
CA ARG A 63 -1.65 -18.38 2.52
C ARG A 63 -2.75 -19.32 2.01
N PRO A 64 -2.90 -20.53 2.61
CA PRO A 64 -4.03 -21.40 2.31
C PRO A 64 -5.37 -20.70 2.61
N PHE A 65 -6.41 -21.03 1.83
CA PHE A 65 -7.75 -20.55 2.12
C PHE A 65 -8.28 -21.13 3.45
N PRO A 66 -9.14 -20.41 4.18
CA PRO A 66 -9.85 -20.97 5.32
C PRO A 66 -10.71 -22.15 4.86
N ALA A 67 -10.65 -23.25 5.60
CA ALA A 67 -11.46 -24.44 5.33
C ALA A 67 -12.72 -24.52 6.19
N SER A 68 -12.82 -23.68 7.23
CA SER A 68 -13.96 -23.65 8.15
C SER A 68 -14.05 -22.32 8.90
N ARG A 69 -15.22 -22.07 9.49
CA ARG A 69 -15.48 -21.02 10.47
C ARG A 69 -16.30 -21.60 11.63
N PRO A 70 -16.25 -21.02 12.83
CA PRO A 70 -17.18 -21.38 13.90
C PRO A 70 -18.63 -21.20 13.43
N LEU A 71 -19.48 -22.19 13.69
CA LEU A 71 -20.89 -22.16 13.36
C LEU A 71 -21.68 -21.77 14.63
N ALA A 72 -22.48 -20.71 14.56
CA ALA A 72 -23.41 -20.40 15.65
C ALA A 72 -24.64 -21.33 15.58
N ALA A 73 -25.31 -21.53 16.71
CA ALA A 73 -26.52 -22.37 16.75
C ALA A 73 -27.61 -21.78 15.84
N GLY A 74 -28.06 -22.56 14.86
CA GLY A 74 -29.10 -22.16 13.91
C GLY A 74 -28.58 -21.52 12.62
N GLU A 75 -27.28 -21.46 12.38
CA GLU A 75 -26.72 -21.05 11.09
C GLU A 75 -26.57 -22.22 10.11
N ASP A 76 -26.78 -21.95 8.82
CA ASP A 76 -26.49 -22.90 7.75
C ASP A 76 -24.97 -23.10 7.58
N PRO A 77 -24.52 -24.32 7.25
CA PRO A 77 -23.11 -24.58 7.00
C PRO A 77 -22.62 -23.86 5.75
N VAL A 78 -21.46 -23.20 5.84
CA VAL A 78 -20.79 -22.61 4.68
C VAL A 78 -20.17 -23.71 3.84
N LEU A 79 -20.54 -23.73 2.56
CA LEU A 79 -20.08 -24.72 1.59
C LEU A 79 -18.86 -24.22 0.82
N ALA A 80 -18.19 -25.12 0.11
CA ALA A 80 -17.14 -24.75 -0.82
C ALA A 80 -17.70 -23.90 -1.97
N CYS A 81 -16.92 -22.92 -2.42
CA CYS A 81 -17.29 -22.10 -3.56
C CYS A 81 -17.37 -22.94 -4.83
N ARG A 82 -18.46 -22.77 -5.58
CA ARG A 82 -18.62 -23.27 -6.95
C ARG A 82 -18.11 -22.25 -7.96
N ALA A 83 -17.76 -22.74 -9.15
CA ALA A 83 -17.48 -21.88 -10.29
C ALA A 83 -18.74 -21.06 -10.64
N PRO A 84 -18.57 -19.84 -11.23
CA PRO A 84 -19.71 -18.99 -11.57
C PRO A 84 -20.72 -19.71 -12.48
N ASP A 85 -21.99 -19.71 -12.07
CA ASP A 85 -23.15 -20.15 -12.85
C ASP A 85 -24.30 -19.12 -12.70
N ASP A 86 -25.48 -19.41 -13.25
CA ASP A 86 -26.64 -18.50 -13.20
C ASP A 86 -27.34 -18.45 -11.82
N ARG A 87 -26.74 -19.03 -10.77
CA ARG A 87 -27.32 -19.06 -9.42
C ARG A 87 -26.51 -18.18 -8.47
N ASP A 88 -27.22 -17.54 -7.55
CA ASP A 88 -26.57 -16.80 -6.48
C ASP A 88 -25.78 -17.75 -5.56
N GLN A 89 -24.54 -17.36 -5.26
CA GLN A 89 -23.70 -18.00 -4.27
C GLN A 89 -23.39 -16.99 -3.17
N LEU A 90 -23.90 -17.29 -1.97
CA LEU A 90 -23.61 -16.54 -0.75
C LEU A 90 -22.18 -16.87 -0.24
N GLU A 91 -21.93 -16.61 1.04
CA GLU A 91 -20.66 -16.96 1.69
C GLU A 91 -20.23 -18.40 1.39
N CYS A 92 -18.97 -18.58 1.01
CA CYS A 92 -18.41 -19.88 0.65
C CYS A 92 -16.90 -19.96 0.95
N PHE A 93 -16.38 -21.18 1.14
CA PHE A 93 -14.94 -21.43 1.30
C PHE A 93 -14.25 -21.60 -0.05
N CYS A 94 -13.29 -20.72 -0.32
CA CYS A 94 -12.45 -20.82 -1.51
C CYS A 94 -11.58 -22.09 -1.49
N THR A 95 -11.34 -22.63 -2.67
CA THR A 95 -10.39 -23.73 -2.90
C THR A 95 -9.39 -23.33 -3.98
N THR A 96 -8.37 -24.16 -4.21
CA THR A 96 -7.38 -23.90 -5.25
C THR A 96 -7.94 -23.99 -6.67
N THR A 97 -9.02 -24.75 -6.85
CA THR A 97 -9.71 -24.87 -8.13
C THR A 97 -10.67 -23.71 -8.37
N THR A 98 -11.30 -23.16 -7.33
CA THR A 98 -12.26 -22.06 -7.47
C THR A 98 -11.64 -20.66 -7.41
N CYS A 99 -10.60 -20.47 -6.59
CA CYS A 99 -10.06 -19.14 -6.28
C CYS A 99 -8.55 -18.98 -6.55
N GLY A 100 -7.91 -19.97 -7.20
CA GLY A 100 -6.49 -19.92 -7.55
C GLY A 100 -5.57 -20.34 -6.40
N ALA A 101 -4.29 -19.98 -6.47
CA ALA A 101 -3.26 -20.60 -5.62
C ALA A 101 -3.47 -20.42 -4.09
N GLY A 102 -4.09 -19.31 -3.66
CA GLY A 102 -4.31 -19.01 -2.25
C GLY A 102 -4.56 -17.52 -2.01
N MET A 103 -4.60 -17.13 -0.74
CA MET A 103 -4.75 -15.73 -0.32
C MET A 103 -3.41 -14.99 -0.36
N LEU A 104 -3.41 -13.77 -0.90
CA LEU A 104 -2.24 -12.90 -0.94
C LEU A 104 -1.60 -12.70 0.46
N ASP A 105 -0.28 -12.82 0.53
CA ASP A 105 0.54 -12.45 1.69
C ASP A 105 1.64 -11.48 1.24
N ALA A 106 1.41 -10.19 1.44
CA ALA A 106 2.34 -9.16 1.00
C ALA A 106 3.69 -9.24 1.73
N GLY A 107 3.68 -9.57 3.03
CA GLY A 107 4.89 -9.64 3.84
C GLY A 107 5.78 -10.79 3.40
N ALA A 108 5.20 -11.98 3.22
CA ALA A 108 5.92 -13.14 2.72
C ALA A 108 6.46 -12.92 1.29
N ALA A 109 5.68 -12.29 0.41
CA ALA A 109 6.11 -11.97 -0.95
C ALA A 109 7.33 -11.04 -0.96
N VAL A 110 7.30 -9.94 -0.20
CA VAL A 110 8.42 -8.98 -0.11
C VAL A 110 9.64 -9.62 0.54
N ALA A 111 9.45 -10.39 1.62
CA ALA A 111 10.54 -11.12 2.25
C ALA A 111 11.20 -12.14 1.30
N ARG A 112 10.40 -12.84 0.49
CA ARG A 112 10.91 -13.76 -0.52
C ARG A 112 11.68 -13.03 -1.61
N THR A 113 11.20 -11.87 -2.06
CA THR A 113 11.94 -11.02 -3.01
C THR A 113 13.30 -10.60 -2.44
N LEU A 114 13.35 -10.13 -1.19
CA LEU A 114 14.60 -9.79 -0.52
C LEU A 114 15.59 -10.96 -0.48
N ALA A 115 15.09 -12.17 -0.21
CA ALA A 115 15.93 -13.37 -0.13
C ALA A 115 16.47 -13.83 -1.50
N LEU A 116 15.77 -13.51 -2.59
CA LEU A 116 16.16 -13.87 -3.96
C LEU A 116 16.95 -12.78 -4.68
N ARG A 117 16.97 -11.57 -4.12
CA ARG A 117 17.64 -10.43 -4.74
C ARG A 117 19.14 -10.71 -4.88
N PRO A 118 19.72 -10.57 -6.08
CA PRO A 118 21.16 -10.68 -6.27
C PRO A 118 21.90 -9.69 -5.36
N ALA A 119 23.03 -10.11 -4.79
CA ALA A 119 23.89 -9.19 -4.07
C ALA A 119 24.31 -8.06 -5.03
N PRO A 120 24.36 -6.79 -4.57
CA PRO A 120 24.95 -5.74 -5.37
C PRO A 120 26.38 -6.16 -5.72
N THR A 121 26.67 -6.29 -7.01
CA THR A 121 28.03 -6.52 -7.46
C THR A 121 28.88 -5.34 -6.98
N PRO A 122 30.05 -5.56 -6.35
CA PRO A 122 30.99 -4.49 -6.09
C PRO A 122 31.29 -3.80 -7.42
N ASP A 123 31.04 -2.51 -7.50
CA ASP A 123 31.38 -1.72 -8.68
C ASP A 123 32.90 -1.81 -8.90
N PRO A 124 33.41 -2.18 -10.10
CA PRO A 124 34.85 -2.16 -10.41
C PRO A 124 35.45 -0.74 -10.49
N GLY A 125 34.84 0.22 -9.79
CA GLY A 125 35.17 1.64 -9.81
C GLY A 125 35.70 2.15 -8.46
N THR A 126 36.54 1.39 -7.75
CA THR A 126 37.37 1.98 -6.68
C THR A 126 38.66 2.56 -7.28
N GLY A 127 38.50 3.54 -8.15
CA GLY A 127 39.54 4.54 -8.37
C GLY A 127 39.60 5.42 -7.13
N THR A 128 40.76 5.51 -6.51
CA THR A 128 41.07 6.47 -5.45
C THR A 128 40.71 7.88 -5.91
N GLY A 129 39.53 8.36 -5.53
CA GLY A 129 39.04 9.69 -5.85
C GLY A 129 37.91 10.05 -4.90
N GLY A 130 38.24 10.79 -3.84
CA GLY A 130 37.28 11.28 -2.87
C GLY A 130 36.17 12.08 -3.55
N GLY A 131 34.94 11.62 -3.40
CA GLY A 131 33.75 12.29 -3.92
C GLY A 131 32.51 11.52 -3.52
N GLY A 132 31.97 11.83 -2.34
CA GLY A 132 30.76 11.20 -1.80
C GLY A 132 29.56 11.43 -2.73
N GLY A 133 29.15 10.37 -3.43
CA GLY A 133 27.89 10.31 -4.16
C GLY A 133 26.79 9.82 -3.23
N SER A 134 25.84 10.70 -2.90
CA SER A 134 24.70 10.38 -2.03
C SER A 134 23.58 9.74 -2.85
N SER A 135 23.36 8.44 -2.66
CA SER A 135 22.17 7.73 -3.12
C SER A 135 20.97 8.15 -2.27
N GLY A 136 19.87 8.51 -2.93
CA GLY A 136 18.65 9.04 -2.32
C GLY A 136 18.19 8.31 -1.06
N GLY A 137 18.26 9.04 0.05
CA GLY A 137 17.54 8.79 1.28
C GLY A 137 16.99 10.14 1.76
N GLY A 138 15.66 10.29 1.77
CA GLY A 138 15.00 11.46 2.31
C GLY A 138 15.21 11.54 3.82
N ALA A 139 16.29 12.18 4.26
CA ALA A 139 16.45 12.65 5.62
C ALA A 139 17.48 13.78 5.63
N SER A 140 17.00 15.02 5.63
CA SER A 140 17.67 16.18 6.25
C SER A 140 19.20 16.25 6.12
N GLY A 141 19.71 16.43 4.90
CA GLY A 141 21.09 16.87 4.71
C GLY A 141 21.35 18.22 5.39
N LEU A 142 22.57 18.46 5.86
CA LEU A 142 22.96 19.70 6.55
C LEU A 142 22.58 20.96 5.76
N GLY A 143 22.72 20.93 4.43
CA GLY A 143 22.29 22.05 3.57
C GLY A 143 20.78 22.30 3.60
N TRP A 144 19.97 21.25 3.70
CA TRP A 144 18.50 21.36 3.78
C TRP A 144 18.06 21.91 5.15
N LEU A 145 18.71 21.45 6.22
CA LEU A 145 18.50 21.97 7.58
C LEU A 145 18.92 23.45 7.70
N LEU A 146 20.08 23.82 7.14
CA LEU A 146 20.54 25.22 7.07
C LEU A 146 19.55 26.07 6.27
N GLY A 147 19.03 25.55 5.14
CA GLY A 147 18.00 26.22 4.36
C GLY A 147 16.72 26.49 5.14
N LEU A 148 16.24 25.52 5.91
CA LEU A 148 15.06 25.69 6.78
C LEU A 148 15.29 26.71 7.90
N LEU A 149 16.47 26.71 8.52
CA LEU A 149 16.82 27.67 9.57
C LEU A 149 16.89 29.10 9.02
N LEU A 150 17.44 29.30 7.83
CA LEU A 150 17.45 30.61 7.17
C LEU A 150 16.04 31.07 6.81
N ALA A 151 15.20 30.18 6.26
CA ALA A 151 13.84 30.51 5.87
C ALA A 151 12.98 30.91 7.09
N THR A 152 13.06 30.13 8.17
CA THR A 152 12.33 30.42 9.43
C THR A 152 12.83 31.71 10.09
N GLY A 153 14.15 31.96 10.09
CA GLY A 153 14.73 33.21 10.57
C GLY A 153 14.26 34.44 9.77
N ALA A 154 14.21 34.34 8.44
CA ALA A 154 13.72 35.41 7.56
C ALA A 154 12.23 35.71 7.82
N LEU A 155 11.39 34.69 7.93
CA LEU A 155 9.97 34.81 8.30
C LEU A 155 9.79 35.52 9.65
N HIS A 156 10.61 35.17 10.64
CA HIS A 156 10.54 35.79 11.96
C HIS A 156 10.97 37.27 11.94
N ALA A 157 12.01 37.60 11.16
CA ALA A 157 12.46 38.98 10.99
C ALA A 157 11.43 39.85 10.24
N LEU A 158 10.79 39.30 9.20
CA LEU A 158 9.72 39.97 8.46
C LEU A 158 8.50 40.21 9.34
N ASN A 159 8.12 39.23 10.17
CA ASN A 159 7.00 39.37 11.10
C ASN A 159 7.30 40.37 12.24
N ARG A 160 8.56 40.47 12.68
CA ARG A 160 8.98 41.53 13.64
C ARG A 160 8.93 42.92 13.00
N ARG A 161 9.31 43.05 11.73
CA ARG A 161 9.26 44.33 10.99
C ARG A 161 7.83 44.78 10.69
N SER A 162 6.91 43.86 10.39
CA SER A 162 5.49 44.19 10.21
C SER A 162 4.84 44.66 11.51
N ARG A 163 5.16 44.00 12.64
CA ARG A 163 4.69 44.41 13.97
C ARG A 163 5.28 45.76 14.42
N GLY A 164 6.55 46.04 14.09
CA GLY A 164 7.17 47.35 14.36
C GLY A 164 6.55 48.50 13.55
N ARG A 165 6.13 48.26 12.30
CA ARG A 165 5.44 49.26 11.47
C ARG A 165 3.97 49.48 11.86
N ALA A 166 3.32 48.49 12.46
CA ALA A 166 1.95 48.64 12.96
C ALA A 166 1.87 49.51 14.23
N GLY A 167 2.96 49.63 15.00
CA GLY A 167 3.04 50.46 16.21
C GLY A 167 3.31 51.96 15.98
N THR A 168 3.50 52.40 14.73
CA THR A 168 3.85 53.80 14.39
C THR A 168 2.79 54.55 13.58
N ARG A 169 1.58 53.99 13.43
CA ARG A 169 0.40 54.65 12.83
C ARG A 169 -0.76 54.82 13.80
N LEU A 170 -0.47 55.26 15.02
CA LEU A 170 -1.44 55.90 15.92
C LEU A 170 -0.69 57.06 16.60
N GLY A 171 -0.80 58.23 15.98
CA GLY A 171 -0.22 59.50 16.37
C GLY A 171 -0.68 60.55 15.39
#